data_AF-A0A2H1E6N0-F1
#
_entry.id   AF-A0A2H1E6N0-F1
#
_cell.length_a   1.000
_cell.length_b   1.000
_cell.length_c   1.000
_cell.angle_alpha   90.00
_cell.angle_beta   90.00
_cell.angle_gamma   90.00
#
_symmetry.space_group_name_H-M   'P 1'
#
loop_
_entity.id
_entity.type
_entity.pdbx_description
1 polymer ?
#
loop_
_entity_poly.entity_id
_entity_poly.type
_entity_poly.pdbx_seq_one_letter_code
_entity_poly.pdbx_strand_id
1 'polypeptide(L)'
;MKWHQFISALLHPIVMPTIGMLLYFVLSPLNISYTQRYTLLCIVFIATYLIPALMLLLLKTIGHIKSYQVISIEERKVPLFLMMLLFFLLGRAFYNIYIIRDISYLFYGTTLALSVVYIFFFAKIKISLHLLSMGISIGYFLILSFLYHIYMLPFVLIFTLLSGLLASSRLYLKAHTSKEVYLGFLIGIISELIIFSIL
;
A
#
# COMPACT_ATOMS: atom_id res chain seq x y z
N MET A 1 13.95 17.96 12.24
CA MET A 1 12.52 17.61 12.04
C MET A 1 12.07 17.64 10.57
N LYS A 2 12.37 18.70 9.79
CA LYS A 2 11.92 18.84 8.40
C LYS A 2 12.25 17.64 7.49
N TRP A 3 13.45 17.05 7.65
CA TRP A 3 13.89 15.91 6.83
C TRP A 3 13.07 14.62 7.03
N HIS A 4 12.83 14.20 8.27
CA HIS A 4 12.03 13.00 8.56
C HIS A 4 10.56 13.12 8.14
N GLN A 5 10.02 14.34 8.20
CA GLN A 5 8.68 14.64 7.71
C GLN A 5 8.63 14.57 6.18
N PHE A 6 9.64 15.10 5.49
CA PHE A 6 9.78 15.00 4.03
C PHE A 6 9.84 13.55 3.57
N ILE A 7 10.69 12.71 4.18
CA ILE A 7 10.77 11.27 3.86
C ILE A 7 9.41 10.58 4.04
N SER A 8 8.71 10.87 5.14
CA SER A 8 7.39 10.28 5.41
C SER A 8 6.33 10.73 4.39
N ALA A 9 6.40 11.98 3.93
CA ALA A 9 5.48 12.52 2.93
C ALA A 9 5.75 11.96 1.53
N LEU A 10 7.03 11.77 1.16
CA LEU A 10 7.43 11.23 -0.13
C LEU A 10 7.03 9.76 -0.27
N LEU A 11 7.25 8.97 0.78
CA LEU A 11 6.96 7.52 0.82
C LEU A 11 5.61 7.25 1.50
N HIS A 12 4.61 8.05 1.16
CA HIS A 12 3.30 7.96 1.79
C HIS A 12 2.50 6.75 1.27
N PRO A 13 1.82 5.97 2.14
CA PRO A 13 1.11 4.74 1.75
C PRO A 13 0.15 4.88 0.57
N ILE A 14 -0.53 6.01 0.50
CA ILE A 14 -1.56 6.31 -0.51
C ILE A 14 -0.95 6.40 -1.94
N VAL A 15 0.32 6.77 -2.05
CA VAL A 15 1.02 6.93 -3.34
C VAL A 15 1.64 5.62 -3.82
N MET A 16 1.93 4.69 -2.89
CA MET A 16 2.64 3.44 -3.20
C MET A 16 1.93 2.54 -4.23
N PRO A 17 0.59 2.37 -4.23
CA PRO A 17 -0.07 1.60 -5.28
C PRO A 17 0.12 2.20 -6.68
N THR A 18 0.10 3.53 -6.81
CA THR A 18 0.35 4.20 -8.09
C THR A 18 1.80 4.01 -8.55
N ILE A 19 2.76 4.09 -7.63
CA ILE A 19 4.17 3.79 -7.93
C ILE A 19 4.33 2.32 -8.36
N GLY A 20 3.67 1.38 -7.67
CA GLY A 20 3.66 -0.03 -8.02
C GLY A 20 3.13 -0.26 -9.44
N MET A 21 2.04 0.42 -9.82
CA MET A 21 1.49 0.36 -11.18
C MET A 21 2.39 0.99 -12.24
N LEU A 22 3.05 2.11 -11.93
CA LEU A 22 4.00 2.73 -12.84
C LEU A 22 5.16 1.77 -13.13
N LEU A 23 5.75 1.21 -12.08
CA LEU A 23 6.84 0.23 -12.21
C LEU A 23 6.37 -1.05 -12.91
N TYR A 24 5.16 -1.51 -12.63
CA TYR A 24 4.54 -2.62 -13.34
C TYR A 24 4.53 -2.38 -14.86
N PHE A 25 4.03 -1.24 -15.34
CA PHE A 25 3.95 -0.98 -16.80
C PHE A 25 5.31 -0.72 -17.46
N VAL A 26 6.32 -0.31 -16.69
CA VAL A 26 7.69 -0.15 -17.17
C VAL A 26 8.38 -1.51 -17.33
N LEU A 27 8.10 -2.45 -16.42
CA LEU A 27 8.84 -3.70 -16.30
C LEU A 27 8.10 -4.91 -16.89
N SER A 28 6.78 -4.84 -17.00
CA SER A 28 5.96 -5.91 -17.53
C SER A 28 6.16 -6.06 -19.05
N PRO A 29 6.35 -7.29 -19.56
CA PRO A 29 6.47 -7.56 -20.99
C PRO A 29 5.12 -7.44 -21.74
N LEU A 30 4.04 -7.04 -21.05
CA LEU A 30 2.70 -6.99 -21.64
C LEU A 30 2.57 -5.97 -22.76
N ASN A 31 2.02 -6.45 -23.88
CA ASN A 31 1.74 -5.64 -25.06
C ASN A 31 0.37 -4.95 -24.97
N ILE A 32 0.31 -3.90 -24.14
CA ILE A 32 -0.87 -3.08 -23.90
C ILE A 32 -0.62 -1.68 -24.49
N SER A 33 -1.61 -1.11 -25.18
CA SER A 33 -1.50 0.22 -25.80
C SER A 33 -1.24 1.32 -24.75
N TYR A 34 -0.57 2.41 -25.15
CA TYR A 34 -0.32 3.55 -24.26
C TYR A 34 -1.62 4.11 -23.66
N THR A 35 -2.69 4.22 -24.45
CA THR A 35 -4.00 4.68 -23.98
C THR A 35 -4.56 3.81 -22.85
N GLN A 36 -4.46 2.49 -22.99
CA GLN A 36 -4.89 1.56 -21.94
C GLN A 36 -4.03 1.69 -20.68
N ARG A 37 -2.69 1.79 -20.82
CA ARG A 37 -1.78 2.01 -19.68
C ARG A 37 -2.13 3.28 -18.91
N TYR A 38 -2.33 4.40 -19.60
CA TYR A 38 -2.73 5.67 -18.98
C TYR A 38 -4.11 5.59 -18.33
N THR A 39 -5.06 4.90 -18.95
CA THR A 39 -6.40 4.70 -18.39
C THR A 39 -6.33 3.93 -17.07
N LEU A 40 -5.58 2.83 -17.04
CA LEU A 40 -5.39 2.01 -15.85
C LEU A 40 -4.66 2.79 -14.73
N LEU A 41 -3.62 3.55 -15.08
CA LEU A 41 -2.93 4.44 -14.14
C LEU A 41 -3.87 5.50 -13.56
N CYS A 42 -4.72 6.11 -14.39
CA CYS A 42 -5.70 7.10 -13.92
C CYS A 42 -6.73 6.48 -12.98
N ILE A 43 -7.27 5.30 -13.33
CA ILE A 43 -8.21 4.56 -12.48
C ILE A 43 -7.58 4.28 -11.12
N VAL A 44 -6.36 3.73 -11.11
CA VAL A 44 -5.66 3.43 -9.86
C VAL A 44 -5.35 4.71 -9.09
N PHE A 45 -4.83 5.76 -9.71
CA PHE A 45 -4.53 7.01 -9.02
C PHE A 45 -5.78 7.65 -8.39
N ILE A 46 -6.88 7.73 -9.13
CA ILE A 46 -8.14 8.26 -8.61
C ILE A 46 -8.61 7.41 -7.43
N ALA A 47 -8.61 6.08 -7.59
CA ALA A 47 -9.08 5.17 -6.56
C ALA A 47 -8.17 5.16 -5.33
N THR A 48 -6.85 5.16 -5.47
CA THR A 48 -5.94 4.97 -4.34
C THR A 48 -5.49 6.27 -3.70
N TYR A 49 -5.64 7.42 -4.39
CA TYR A 49 -5.27 8.74 -3.88
C TYR A 49 -6.45 9.68 -3.72
N LEU A 50 -7.15 9.99 -4.81
CA LEU A 50 -8.18 11.04 -4.80
C LEU A 50 -9.38 10.64 -3.92
N ILE A 51 -9.90 9.42 -4.08
CA ILE A 51 -11.04 8.93 -3.30
C ILE A 51 -10.71 8.90 -1.79
N PRO A 52 -9.60 8.30 -1.33
CA PRO A 52 -9.22 8.33 0.09
C PRO A 52 -9.01 9.75 0.64
N ALA A 53 -8.43 10.67 -0.15
CA ALA A 53 -8.26 12.06 0.27
C ALA A 53 -9.61 12.77 0.47
N LEU A 54 -10.55 12.61 -0.47
CA LEU A 54 -11.92 13.14 -0.36
C LEU A 54 -12.69 12.51 0.80
N MET A 55 -12.49 11.20 1.04
CA MET A 55 -13.07 10.50 2.17
C MET A 55 -12.58 11.08 3.51
N LEU A 56 -11.27 11.35 3.65
CA LEU A 56 -10.74 11.99 4.87
C LEU A 56 -11.28 13.41 5.06
N LEU A 57 -11.46 14.16 3.97
CA LEU A 57 -12.13 15.47 4.00
C LEU A 57 -13.55 15.35 4.54
N LEU A 58 -14.35 14.45 3.98
CA LEU A 58 -15.72 14.21 4.40
C LEU A 58 -15.80 13.79 5.88
N LEU A 59 -15.01 12.80 6.30
CA LEU A 59 -14.98 12.31 7.68
C LEU A 59 -14.62 13.40 8.69
N LYS A 60 -13.77 14.36 8.29
CA LYS A 60 -13.44 15.51 9.14
C LYS A 60 -14.62 16.48 9.22
N THR A 61 -15.28 16.77 8.10
CA THR A 61 -16.42 17.71 8.07
C THR A 61 -17.60 17.25 8.91
N ILE A 62 -17.84 15.93 8.99
CA ILE A 62 -18.92 15.35 9.81
C ILE A 62 -18.48 15.02 11.25
N GLY A 63 -17.27 15.38 11.65
CA GLY A 63 -16.77 15.24 13.03
C GLY A 63 -16.30 13.84 13.42
N HIS A 64 -16.19 12.89 12.49
CA HIS A 64 -15.71 11.53 12.77
C HIS A 64 -14.20 11.46 13.01
N ILE A 65 -13.41 12.37 12.43
CA ILE A 65 -11.98 12.53 12.72
C ILE A 65 -11.66 13.96 13.13
N LYS A 66 -10.75 14.13 14.10
CA LYS A 66 -10.34 15.45 14.59
C LYS A 66 -9.24 16.09 13.73
N SER A 67 -8.42 15.26 13.09
CA SER A 67 -7.32 15.71 12.23
C SER A 67 -7.08 14.78 11.05
N TYR A 68 -6.52 15.32 9.96
CA TYR A 68 -6.14 14.53 8.78
C TYR A 68 -4.99 13.54 9.06
N GLN A 69 -4.29 13.69 10.19
CA GLN A 69 -3.24 12.76 10.59
C GLN A 69 -3.79 11.49 11.26
N VAL A 70 -5.09 11.47 11.60
CA VAL A 70 -5.81 10.30 12.13
C VAL A 70 -5.01 9.61 13.25
N ILE A 71 -4.90 10.31 14.38
CA ILE A 71 -3.88 10.01 15.41
C ILE A 71 -4.29 8.79 16.22
N SER A 72 -5.57 8.64 16.54
CA SER A 72 -6.08 7.54 17.37
C SER A 72 -6.47 6.31 16.55
N ILE A 73 -6.50 5.14 17.19
CA ILE A 73 -6.99 3.90 16.57
C ILE A 73 -8.48 4.04 16.19
N GLU A 74 -9.28 4.68 17.03
CA GLU A 74 -10.72 4.87 16.78
C GLU A 74 -10.97 5.68 15.50
N GLU A 75 -10.23 6.77 15.31
CA GLU A 75 -10.31 7.56 14.08
C GLU A 75 -9.84 6.79 12.83
N ARG A 76 -9.00 5.76 12.99
CA ARG A 76 -8.46 4.94 11.87
C ARG A 76 -9.40 3.85 11.39
N LYS A 77 -10.33 3.39 12.24
CA LYS A 77 -11.20 2.25 11.89
C LYS A 77 -12.00 2.50 10.61
N VAL A 78 -12.71 3.62 10.54
CA VAL A 78 -13.57 3.95 9.39
C VAL A 78 -12.74 4.18 8.11
N PRO A 79 -11.71 5.04 8.09
CA PRO A 79 -10.84 5.20 6.92
C PRO A 79 -10.24 3.87 6.44
N LEU A 80 -9.76 3.04 7.36
CA LEU A 80 -9.08 1.79 7.01
C LEU A 80 -10.07 0.75 6.45
N PHE A 81 -11.27 0.68 7.00
CA PHE A 81 -12.33 -0.18 6.45
C PHE A 81 -12.73 0.21 5.02
N LEU A 82 -12.89 1.51 4.77
CA LEU A 82 -13.21 2.00 3.42
C LEU A 82 -12.06 1.75 2.44
N MET A 83 -10.80 1.90 2.87
CA MET A 83 -9.65 1.53 2.05
C MET A 83 -9.62 0.02 1.74
N MET A 84 -9.91 -0.85 2.71
CA MET A 84 -10.02 -2.30 2.47
C MET A 84 -11.07 -2.62 1.41
N LEU A 85 -12.26 -2.03 1.51
CA LEU A 85 -13.33 -2.24 0.54
C LEU A 85 -12.90 -1.79 -0.87
N LEU A 86 -12.28 -0.61 -0.97
CA LEU A 86 -11.84 -0.05 -2.23
C LEU A 86 -10.76 -0.91 -2.90
N PHE A 87 -9.77 -1.36 -2.13
CA PHE A 87 -8.72 -2.25 -2.64
C PHE A 87 -9.28 -3.63 -3.02
N PHE A 88 -10.23 -4.17 -2.26
CA PHE A 88 -10.90 -5.42 -2.63
C PHE A 88 -11.62 -5.30 -3.99
N LEU A 89 -12.35 -4.20 -4.21
CA LEU A 89 -13.03 -3.94 -5.47
C LEU A 89 -12.06 -3.78 -6.64
N LEU A 90 -10.94 -3.09 -6.44
CA LEU A 90 -9.87 -3.00 -7.44
C LEU A 90 -9.27 -4.38 -7.75
N GLY A 91 -8.94 -5.16 -6.72
CA GLY A 91 -8.43 -6.52 -6.89
C GLY A 91 -9.39 -7.37 -7.72
N ARG A 92 -10.69 -7.33 -7.41
CA ARG A 92 -11.73 -8.03 -8.17
C ARG A 92 -11.85 -7.53 -9.62
N ALA A 93 -11.79 -6.23 -9.84
CA ALA A 93 -11.86 -5.65 -11.18
C ALA A 93 -10.70 -6.14 -12.06
N PHE A 94 -9.47 -6.13 -11.54
CA PHE A 94 -8.30 -6.59 -12.29
C PHE A 94 -8.22 -8.10 -12.44
N TYR A 95 -8.63 -8.87 -11.42
CA TYR A 95 -8.59 -10.34 -11.47
C TYR A 95 -9.40 -10.92 -12.64
N ASN A 96 -10.53 -10.29 -12.93
CA ASN A 96 -11.44 -10.69 -14.02
C ASN A 96 -10.91 -10.35 -15.43
N ILE A 97 -9.85 -9.55 -15.55
CA ILE A 97 -9.26 -9.16 -16.83
C ILE A 97 -7.96 -9.95 -17.03
N TYR A 98 -8.02 -11.03 -17.82
CA TYR A 98 -6.93 -12.01 -17.98
C TYR A 98 -5.54 -11.37 -18.21
N ILE A 99 -5.45 -10.39 -19.12
CA ILE A 99 -4.16 -9.79 -19.52
C ILE A 99 -3.48 -8.98 -18.41
N ILE A 100 -4.23 -8.49 -17.42
CA ILE A 100 -3.71 -7.67 -16.31
C ILE A 100 -4.09 -8.28 -14.95
N ARG A 101 -4.34 -9.59 -14.92
CA ARG A 101 -4.80 -10.29 -13.72
C ARG A 101 -3.80 -10.19 -12.58
N ASP A 102 -2.52 -10.21 -12.89
CA ASP A 102 -1.42 -10.09 -11.93
C ASP A 102 -1.43 -8.78 -11.15
N ILE A 103 -2.00 -7.70 -11.69
CA ILE A 103 -2.25 -6.45 -10.95
C ILE A 103 -3.16 -6.68 -9.73
N SER A 104 -4.04 -7.69 -9.80
CA SER A 104 -4.92 -8.02 -8.68
C SER A 104 -4.16 -8.47 -7.42
N TYR A 105 -2.96 -9.06 -7.56
CA TYR A 105 -2.14 -9.49 -6.42
C TYR A 105 -1.83 -8.32 -5.50
N LEU A 106 -1.39 -7.18 -6.05
CA LEU A 106 -1.13 -5.95 -5.30
C LEU A 106 -2.34 -5.50 -4.45
N PHE A 107 -3.53 -5.56 -5.03
CA PHE A 107 -4.74 -5.05 -4.39
C PHE A 107 -5.35 -6.03 -3.40
N TYR A 108 -5.36 -7.32 -3.71
CA TYR A 108 -5.79 -8.36 -2.78
C TYR A 108 -4.81 -8.52 -1.62
N GLY A 109 -3.50 -8.48 -1.88
CA GLY A 109 -2.46 -8.50 -0.85
C GLY A 109 -2.55 -7.29 0.08
N THR A 110 -2.76 -6.10 -0.47
CA THR A 110 -3.06 -4.89 0.32
C THR A 110 -4.34 -5.06 1.16
N THR A 111 -5.40 -5.63 0.60
CA THR A 111 -6.67 -5.88 1.32
C THR A 111 -6.46 -6.80 2.52
N LEU A 112 -5.73 -7.91 2.32
CA LEU A 112 -5.40 -8.85 3.39
C LEU A 112 -4.52 -8.17 4.46
N ALA A 113 -3.50 -7.43 4.04
CA ALA A 113 -2.59 -6.72 4.94
C ALA A 113 -3.34 -5.72 5.83
N LEU A 114 -4.25 -4.93 5.24
CA LEU A 114 -5.10 -4.00 5.98
C LEU A 114 -6.09 -4.73 6.90
N SER A 115 -6.63 -5.87 6.47
CA SER A 115 -7.51 -6.69 7.31
C SER A 115 -6.79 -7.18 8.56
N VAL A 116 -5.55 -7.64 8.43
CA VAL A 116 -4.70 -8.00 9.56
C VAL A 116 -4.45 -6.79 10.46
N VAL A 117 -4.11 -5.62 9.90
CA VAL A 117 -3.95 -4.38 10.69
C VAL A 117 -5.22 -4.02 11.45
N TYR A 118 -6.38 -4.16 10.83
CA TYR A 118 -7.68 -3.91 11.46
C TYR A 118 -7.90 -4.82 12.66
N ILE A 119 -7.53 -6.10 12.57
CA ILE A 119 -7.59 -7.06 13.69
C ILE A 119 -6.66 -6.61 14.84
N PHE A 120 -5.47 -6.08 14.55
CA PHE A 120 -4.55 -5.58 15.57
C PHE A 120 -5.06 -4.35 16.34
N PHE A 121 -6.07 -3.64 15.81
CA PHE A 121 -6.71 -2.55 16.55
C PHE A 121 -7.42 -3.04 17.81
N PHE A 122 -7.95 -4.27 17.84
CA PHE A 122 -8.55 -4.87 19.04
C PHE A 122 -7.49 -5.13 20.14
N ALA A 123 -6.24 -5.39 19.74
CA ALA A 123 -5.11 -5.51 20.66
C ALA A 123 -4.46 -4.15 21.02
N LYS A 124 -5.07 -3.03 20.60
CA LYS A 124 -4.54 -1.65 20.78
C LYS A 124 -3.14 -1.43 20.17
N ILE A 125 -2.77 -2.19 19.14
CA ILE A 125 -1.49 -2.05 18.44
C ILE A 125 -1.69 -1.17 17.19
N LYS A 126 -0.96 -0.04 17.11
CA LYS A 126 -1.09 0.93 16.02
C LYS A 126 -0.01 0.68 14.96
N ILE A 127 -0.22 -0.35 14.15
CA ILE A 127 0.71 -0.75 13.09
C ILE A 127 1.00 0.41 12.12
N SER A 128 2.26 0.50 11.69
CA SER A 128 2.70 1.53 10.74
C SER A 128 2.25 1.20 9.33
N LEU A 129 1.25 1.92 8.81
CA LEU A 129 0.79 1.80 7.43
C LEU A 129 1.88 2.20 6.41
N HIS A 130 2.81 3.08 6.80
CA HIS A 130 3.97 3.46 5.98
C HIS A 130 4.85 2.24 5.70
N LEU A 131 5.18 1.47 6.74
CA LEU A 131 6.01 0.28 6.57
C LEU A 131 5.23 -0.89 5.97
N LEU A 132 3.92 -0.98 6.27
CA LEU A 132 3.02 -1.90 5.57
C LEU A 132 3.09 -1.72 4.05
N SER A 133 2.99 -0.48 3.57
CA SER A 133 3.03 -0.18 2.13
C SER A 133 4.38 -0.48 1.47
N MET A 134 5.50 -0.30 2.19
CA MET A 134 6.82 -0.71 1.71
C MET A 134 6.94 -2.24 1.63
N GLY A 135 6.44 -2.95 2.63
CA GLY A 135 6.41 -4.41 2.65
C GLY A 135 5.55 -4.99 1.52
N ILE A 136 4.35 -4.43 1.31
CA ILE A 136 3.47 -4.77 0.18
C ILE A 136 4.21 -4.57 -1.16
N SER A 137 4.86 -3.43 -1.34
CA SER A 137 5.56 -3.13 -2.61
C SER A 137 6.68 -4.13 -2.88
N ILE A 138 7.45 -4.51 -1.85
CA ILE A 138 8.50 -5.53 -1.96
C ILE A 138 7.90 -6.90 -2.29
N GLY A 139 6.86 -7.31 -1.57
CA GLY A 139 6.17 -8.58 -1.82
C GLY A 139 5.64 -8.67 -3.25
N TYR A 140 5.00 -7.60 -3.72
CA TYR A 140 4.50 -7.51 -5.09
C TYR A 140 5.61 -7.59 -6.14
N PHE A 141 6.76 -6.92 -5.95
CA PHE A 141 7.87 -7.03 -6.90
C PHE A 141 8.52 -8.42 -6.91
N LEU A 142 8.54 -9.12 -5.78
CA LEU A 142 8.98 -10.52 -5.74
C LEU A 142 8.03 -11.41 -6.56
N ILE A 143 6.71 -11.19 -6.45
CA ILE A 143 5.70 -11.88 -7.27
C ILE A 143 5.92 -11.60 -8.77
N LEU A 144 6.09 -10.33 -9.17
CA LEU A 144 6.35 -9.99 -10.57
C LEU A 144 7.66 -10.60 -11.10
N SER A 145 8.71 -10.62 -10.27
CA SER A 145 9.98 -11.27 -10.61
C SER A 145 9.78 -12.75 -10.90
N PHE A 146 8.97 -13.43 -10.08
CA PHE A 146 8.63 -14.84 -10.25
C PHE A 146 7.78 -15.09 -11.49
N LEU A 147 6.70 -14.31 -11.68
CA LEU A 147 5.75 -14.47 -12.79
C LEU A 147 6.37 -14.22 -14.17
N TYR A 148 7.21 -13.20 -14.29
CA TYR A 148 7.78 -12.78 -15.57
C TYR A 148 9.22 -13.27 -15.78
N HIS A 149 9.80 -13.98 -14.82
CA HIS A 149 11.22 -14.39 -14.83
C HIS A 149 12.18 -13.21 -15.09
N ILE A 150 11.84 -12.03 -14.58
CA ILE A 150 12.64 -10.80 -14.72
C ILE A 150 13.40 -10.48 -13.44
N TYR A 151 14.59 -9.92 -13.60
CA TYR A 151 15.48 -9.56 -12.49
C TYR A 151 15.01 -8.29 -11.77
N MET A 152 14.20 -8.45 -10.72
CA MET A 152 13.69 -7.33 -9.90
C MET A 152 14.53 -6.99 -8.68
N LEU A 153 15.65 -7.69 -8.45
CA LEU A 153 16.49 -7.52 -7.27
C LEU A 153 16.90 -6.05 -7.03
N PRO A 154 17.23 -5.22 -8.03
CA PRO A 154 17.56 -3.81 -7.81
C PRO A 154 16.42 -3.02 -7.16
N PHE A 155 15.18 -3.25 -7.60
CA PHE A 155 14.00 -2.59 -7.03
C PHE A 155 13.75 -3.07 -5.60
N VAL A 156 13.87 -4.37 -5.35
CA VAL A 156 13.73 -4.94 -3.99
C VAL A 156 14.77 -4.35 -3.05
N LEU A 157 16.03 -4.21 -3.48
CA LEU A 157 17.10 -3.60 -2.68
C LEU A 157 16.82 -2.13 -2.40
N ILE A 158 16.44 -1.35 -3.42
CA ILE A 158 16.11 0.08 -3.25
C ILE A 158 14.95 0.24 -2.27
N PHE A 159 13.86 -0.50 -2.44
CA PHE A 159 12.71 -0.40 -1.54
C PHE A 159 13.04 -0.88 -0.12
N THR A 160 13.90 -1.88 0.03
CA THR A 160 14.37 -2.33 1.34
C THR A 160 15.18 -1.22 2.04
N LEU A 161 16.11 -0.57 1.34
CA LEU A 161 16.87 0.57 1.89
C LEU A 161 15.97 1.75 2.25
N LEU A 162 15.05 2.12 1.35
CA LEU A 162 14.06 3.17 1.59
C LEU A 162 13.16 2.85 2.79
N SER A 163 12.81 1.57 2.99
CA SER A 163 12.01 1.13 4.14
C SER A 163 12.77 1.34 5.45
N GLY A 164 14.08 1.11 5.48
CA GLY A 164 14.94 1.40 6.63
C GLY A 164 15.00 2.90 6.98
N LEU A 165 15.14 3.75 5.96
CA LEU A 165 15.10 5.21 6.12
C LEU A 165 13.74 5.71 6.63
N LEU A 166 12.66 5.13 6.11
CA LEU A 166 11.29 5.44 6.51
C LEU A 166 11.01 4.96 7.94
N ALA A 167 11.46 3.75 8.30
CA ALA A 167 11.39 3.20 9.66
C ALA A 167 12.09 4.13 10.65
N SER A 168 13.34 4.50 10.38
CA SER A 168 14.11 5.44 11.19
C SER A 168 13.36 6.77 11.37
N SER A 169 12.79 7.31 10.29
CA SER A 169 11.98 8.53 10.35
C SER A 169 10.72 8.39 11.20
N ARG A 170 10.02 7.26 11.13
CA ARG A 170 8.83 7.02 11.96
C ARG A 170 9.17 6.88 13.44
N LEU A 171 10.27 6.22 13.77
CA LEU A 171 10.73 6.07 15.15
C LEU A 171 11.22 7.41 15.73
N TYR A 172 12.00 8.16 14.96
CA TYR A 172 12.49 9.49 15.36
C TYR A 172 11.35 10.47 15.66
N LEU A 173 10.29 10.44 14.84
CA LEU A 173 9.08 11.25 15.05
C LEU A 173 8.17 10.72 16.18
N LYS A 174 8.57 9.66 16.90
CA LYS A 174 7.80 8.99 17.96
C LYS A 174 6.42 8.52 17.47
N ALA A 175 6.46 7.91 16.29
CA ALA A 175 5.36 7.45 15.46
C ALA A 175 4.24 6.66 16.15
N HIS A 176 4.36 5.41 16.55
CA HIS A 176 5.21 4.27 16.17
C HIS A 176 6.43 3.92 17.03
N THR A 177 6.28 2.75 17.66
CA THR A 177 7.31 1.93 18.31
C THR A 177 7.98 0.98 17.31
N SER A 178 9.14 0.43 17.65
CA SER A 178 9.85 -0.54 16.80
C SER A 178 8.98 -1.74 16.44
N LYS A 179 8.20 -2.26 17.41
CA LYS A 179 7.27 -3.38 17.18
C LYS A 179 6.24 -3.06 16.09
N GLU A 180 5.63 -1.88 16.13
CA GLU A 180 4.62 -1.46 15.15
C GLU A 180 5.20 -1.24 13.74
N VAL A 181 6.48 -0.84 13.67
CA VAL A 181 7.22 -0.65 12.42
C VAL A 181 7.55 -2.01 11.78
N TYR A 182 8.16 -2.94 12.54
CA TYR A 182 8.50 -4.27 12.04
C TYR A 182 7.27 -5.09 11.69
N LEU A 183 6.23 -5.07 12.52
CA LEU A 183 4.97 -5.77 12.22
C LEU A 183 4.36 -5.24 10.92
N GLY A 184 4.33 -3.92 10.72
CA GLY A 184 3.83 -3.33 9.47
C GLY A 184 4.57 -3.87 8.26
N PHE A 185 5.90 -3.80 8.29
CA PHE A 185 6.73 -4.28 7.18
C PHE A 185 6.51 -5.77 6.86
N LEU A 186 6.56 -6.63 7.88
CA LEU A 186 6.41 -8.08 7.70
C LEU A 186 5.01 -8.48 7.25
N ILE A 187 3.96 -7.89 7.83
CA ILE A 187 2.57 -8.16 7.42
C ILE A 187 2.39 -7.79 5.95
N GLY A 188 2.98 -6.68 5.49
CA GLY A 188 2.90 -6.28 4.10
C GLY A 188 3.48 -7.33 3.14
N ILE A 189 4.71 -7.79 3.40
CA ILE A 189 5.36 -8.82 2.56
C ILE A 189 4.58 -10.13 2.60
N ILE A 190 4.27 -10.60 3.80
CA ILE A 190 3.63 -11.91 4.01
C ILE A 190 2.24 -11.94 3.37
N SER A 191 1.48 -10.85 3.43
CA SER A 191 0.14 -10.80 2.85
C SER A 191 0.17 -10.96 1.33
N GLU A 192 1.10 -10.32 0.64
CA GLU A 192 1.31 -10.49 -0.80
C GLU A 192 1.64 -11.95 -1.14
N LEU A 193 2.60 -12.55 -0.42
CA LEU A 193 3.00 -13.94 -0.65
C LEU A 193 1.87 -14.94 -0.38
N ILE A 194 1.07 -14.72 0.67
CA ILE A 194 -0.11 -15.54 0.97
C ILE A 194 -1.10 -15.45 -0.19
N ILE A 195 -1.47 -14.24 -0.63
CA ILE A 195 -2.43 -14.04 -1.72
C ILE A 195 -1.91 -14.70 -3.01
N PHE A 196 -0.62 -14.59 -3.32
CA PHE A 196 -0.02 -15.25 -4.47
C PHE A 196 -0.10 -16.78 -4.39
N SER A 197 0.03 -17.37 -3.19
CA SER A 197 -0.04 -18.82 -3.03
C SER A 197 -1.45 -19.41 -3.18
N ILE A 198 -2.51 -18.60 -3.01
CA ILE A 198 -3.90 -19.09 -2.98
C ILE A 198 -4.69 -18.72 -4.25
N LEU A 199 -4.20 -17.80 -5.08
CA LEU A 199 -4.84 -17.30 -6.30
C LEU A 199 -4.05 -17.65 -7.57
#